data_AF-A0A1J7BN14-F1
#
_entry.id   AF-A0A1J7BN14-F1
#
_cell.length_a   1.000
_cell.length_b   1.000
_cell.length_c   1.000
_cell.angle_alpha   90.00
_cell.angle_beta   90.00
_cell.angle_gamma   90.00
#
_symmetry.space_group_name_H-M   'P 1'
#
loop_
_entity.id
_entity.type
_entity.pdbx_description
1 polymer ?
#
loop_
_entity_poly.entity_id
_entity_poly.type
_entity_poly.pdbx_seq_one_letter_code
_entity_poly.pdbx_strand_id
1 'polypeptide(L)'
;MAQNKFNSGNFPDSNPAGYYRIISFGDKIDFGSIETSARWNITNSKEGIGVTLNGSEINDYIFQYAGEYEIQFSETKKHDEGCNHPAFPKKIIVKVNPVKLSFDFSKIGFSQKIRRGINYDNLIVSVPGKINIQGKTANEVKAPELLITGVGTSLLAQPVNGTIEIKNGTQVFKYKISGRVDKESYLMFDFYDFNDEVQSFNLQQIIN
;
A
#
# COMPACT_ATOMS: atom_id res chain seq x y z
N MET A 1 12.47 19.64 14.43
CA MET A 1 11.90 19.50 13.08
C MET A 1 12.80 18.56 12.30
N ALA A 2 12.43 17.29 12.21
CA ALA A 2 13.23 16.28 11.52
C ALA A 2 12.80 16.23 10.06
N GLN A 3 13.73 16.53 9.16
CA GLN A 3 13.56 16.35 7.72
C GLN A 3 13.60 14.86 7.41
N ASN A 4 12.49 14.30 6.90
CA ASN A 4 12.51 13.00 6.25
C ASN A 4 13.29 13.14 4.95
N LYS A 5 14.58 12.77 5.00
CA LYS A 5 15.36 12.45 3.81
C LYS A 5 14.76 11.17 3.23
N PHE A 6 14.02 11.30 2.13
CA PHE A 6 13.74 10.18 1.27
C PHE A 6 15.08 9.64 0.75
N ASN A 7 15.40 8.41 1.14
CA ASN A 7 16.60 7.72 0.70
C ASN A 7 16.46 7.49 -0.81
N SER A 8 17.27 8.19 -1.61
CA SER A 8 17.53 7.86 -3.00
C SER A 8 18.40 6.61 -3.04
N GLY A 9 17.85 5.51 -3.51
CA GLY A 9 18.56 4.25 -3.65
C GLY A 9 17.90 3.10 -2.90
N ASN A 10 16.88 2.53 -3.53
CA ASN A 10 16.56 1.10 -3.62
C ASN A 10 15.13 1.00 -4.16
N PHE A 11 15.02 0.90 -5.48
CA PHE A 11 13.78 0.38 -6.08
C PHE A 11 13.60 -1.04 -5.53
N PRO A 12 12.45 -1.38 -4.92
CA PRO A 12 12.22 -2.75 -4.51
C PRO A 12 12.22 -3.64 -5.75
N ASP A 13 13.25 -4.47 -5.85
CA ASP A 13 13.37 -5.52 -6.84
C ASP A 13 12.17 -6.47 -6.74
N SER A 14 11.61 -6.76 -7.92
CA SER A 14 10.72 -7.89 -8.25
C SER A 14 9.29 -7.88 -7.72
N ASN A 15 8.42 -7.12 -8.42
CA ASN A 15 7.14 -7.71 -8.77
C ASN A 15 7.38 -8.83 -9.79
N PRO A 16 7.01 -10.10 -9.53
CA PRO A 16 7.25 -11.22 -10.44
C PRO A 16 6.61 -11.04 -11.83
N ALA A 17 5.65 -10.12 -11.98
CA ALA A 17 4.98 -9.81 -13.24
C ALA A 17 5.60 -8.64 -14.04
N GLY A 18 6.69 -8.02 -13.57
CA GLY A 18 7.37 -6.95 -14.29
C GLY A 18 6.67 -5.58 -14.29
N TYR A 19 5.62 -5.40 -13.47
CA TYR A 19 5.02 -4.09 -13.25
C TYR A 19 5.89 -3.24 -12.33
N TYR A 20 5.98 -1.94 -12.63
CA TYR A 20 6.64 -0.96 -11.78
C TYR A 20 5.92 -0.83 -10.43
N ARG A 21 4.58 -0.82 -10.45
CA ARG A 21 3.74 -0.78 -9.25
C ARG A 21 2.37 -1.40 -9.52
N ILE A 22 1.79 -2.00 -8.48
CA ILE A 22 0.38 -2.39 -8.44
C ILE A 22 -0.31 -1.43 -7.46
N ILE A 23 -1.40 -0.80 -7.88
CA ILE A 23 -2.19 0.15 -7.06
C ILE A 23 -3.68 -0.16 -7.18
N SER A 24 -4.52 0.45 -6.35
CA SER A 24 -5.98 0.39 -6.56
C SER A 24 -6.45 1.49 -7.50
N PHE A 25 -7.62 1.30 -8.10
CA PHE A 25 -8.30 2.39 -8.79
C PHE A 25 -8.55 3.58 -7.84
N GLY A 26 -8.45 4.78 -8.39
CA GLY A 26 -8.56 6.04 -7.65
C GLY A 26 -7.32 6.42 -6.85
N ASP A 27 -6.23 5.64 -6.92
CA ASP A 27 -4.95 6.01 -6.33
C ASP A 27 -4.10 6.88 -7.26
N LYS A 28 -3.04 7.47 -6.68
CA LYS A 28 -1.98 8.23 -7.35
C LYS A 28 -0.65 7.54 -7.11
N ILE A 29 0.35 7.84 -7.92
CA ILE A 29 1.74 7.41 -7.69
C ILE A 29 2.59 8.66 -7.54
N ASP A 30 3.31 8.76 -6.43
CA ASP A 30 4.33 9.80 -6.24
C ASP A 30 5.65 9.32 -6.86
N PHE A 31 6.08 10.01 -7.92
CA PHE A 31 7.37 9.81 -8.59
C PHE A 31 8.46 10.76 -8.06
N GLY A 32 8.17 11.56 -7.03
CA GLY A 32 9.08 12.52 -6.43
C GLY A 32 9.11 13.85 -7.18
N SER A 33 10.15 14.66 -6.91
CA SER A 33 10.30 15.96 -7.56
C SER A 33 10.79 15.79 -9.00
N ILE A 34 10.05 16.34 -9.96
CA ILE A 34 10.34 16.22 -11.39
C ILE A 34 10.30 17.61 -12.03
N GLU A 35 11.35 17.93 -12.77
CA GLU A 35 11.48 19.20 -13.50
C GLU A 35 10.44 19.36 -14.61
N THR A 36 10.12 20.59 -14.96
CA THR A 36 9.08 20.91 -15.95
C THR A 36 9.40 20.50 -17.39
N SER A 37 10.67 20.21 -17.72
CA SER A 37 11.12 19.72 -19.03
C SER A 37 10.81 18.25 -19.28
N ALA A 38 10.47 17.48 -18.23
CA ALA A 38 10.01 16.12 -18.36
C ALA A 38 8.59 16.07 -18.92
N ARG A 39 8.33 15.08 -19.76
CA ARG A 39 7.02 14.82 -20.35
C ARG A 39 6.64 13.36 -20.17
N TRP A 40 5.40 13.15 -19.74
CA TRP A 40 4.80 11.86 -19.49
C TRP A 40 3.64 11.63 -20.45
N ASN A 41 3.58 10.45 -21.07
CA ASN A 41 2.38 10.02 -21.79
C ASN A 41 1.80 8.80 -21.09
N ILE A 42 0.59 8.92 -20.58
CA ILE A 42 -0.13 7.85 -19.91
C ILE A 42 -1.18 7.30 -20.86
N THR A 43 -1.18 5.99 -21.05
CA THR A 43 -2.14 5.31 -21.91
C THR A 43 -2.75 4.09 -21.23
N ASN A 44 -4.05 3.88 -21.45
CA ASN A 44 -4.74 2.61 -21.21
C ASN A 44 -5.63 2.37 -22.42
N SER A 45 -5.20 1.46 -23.30
CA SER A 45 -5.84 1.23 -24.59
C SER A 45 -7.22 0.60 -24.47
N LYS A 46 -7.49 -0.18 -23.42
CA LYS A 46 -8.80 -0.80 -23.18
C LYS A 46 -9.86 0.23 -22.82
N GLU A 47 -9.48 1.22 -22.01
CA GLU A 47 -10.35 2.30 -21.57
C GLU A 47 -10.29 3.54 -22.47
N GLY A 48 -9.49 3.51 -23.56
CA GLY A 48 -9.34 4.64 -24.48
C GLY A 48 -8.65 5.86 -23.87
N ILE A 49 -7.85 5.68 -22.82
CA ILE A 49 -7.17 6.77 -22.13
C ILE A 49 -5.86 7.10 -22.84
N GLY A 50 -5.66 8.40 -23.11
CA GLY A 50 -4.39 8.97 -23.58
C GLY A 50 -4.24 10.39 -23.02
N VAL A 51 -3.27 10.58 -22.11
CA VAL A 51 -3.04 11.84 -21.42
C VAL A 51 -1.56 12.20 -21.46
N THR A 52 -1.25 13.45 -21.78
CA THR A 52 0.11 14.00 -21.69
C THR A 52 0.21 14.94 -20.50
N LEU A 53 1.23 14.75 -19.67
CA LEU A 53 1.53 15.55 -18.48
C LEU A 53 2.98 16.04 -18.52
N ASN A 54 3.27 17.09 -17.78
CA ASN A 54 4.60 17.71 -17.71
C ASN A 54 5.12 17.72 -16.27
N GLY A 55 6.42 17.48 -16.12
CA GLY A 55 7.12 17.52 -14.84
C GLY A 55 6.39 16.78 -13.73
N SER A 56 6.08 17.50 -12.65
CA SER A 56 5.47 16.94 -11.44
C SER A 56 3.96 16.73 -11.53
N GLU A 57 3.28 17.09 -12.63
CA GLU A 57 1.84 16.85 -12.84
C GLU A 57 1.49 15.35 -12.76
N ILE A 58 2.44 14.46 -13.08
CA ILE A 58 2.28 13.00 -12.95
C ILE A 58 1.92 12.57 -11.52
N ASN A 59 2.41 13.28 -10.50
CA ASN A 59 2.16 12.95 -9.10
C ASN A 59 0.71 13.22 -8.69
N ASP A 60 0.00 14.04 -9.45
CA ASP A 60 -1.41 14.37 -9.23
C ASP A 60 -2.37 13.57 -10.10
N TYR A 61 -1.86 12.75 -11.02
CA TYR A 61 -2.68 11.91 -11.88
C TYR A 61 -3.37 10.80 -11.07
N ILE A 62 -4.70 10.75 -11.17
CA ILE A 62 -5.54 9.74 -10.50
C ILE A 62 -5.88 8.64 -11.51
N PHE A 63 -5.50 7.40 -11.19
CA PHE A 63 -5.81 6.23 -12.01
C PHE A 63 -7.26 5.78 -11.81
N GLN A 64 -8.19 6.42 -12.52
CA GLN A 64 -9.64 6.24 -12.27
C GLN A 64 -10.20 4.85 -12.62
N TYR A 65 -9.54 4.10 -13.50
CA TYR A 65 -10.06 2.84 -14.02
C TYR A 65 -9.08 1.69 -13.77
N ALA A 66 -9.60 0.52 -13.42
CA ALA A 66 -8.83 -0.70 -13.33
C ALA A 66 -8.29 -1.11 -14.72
N GLY A 67 -7.09 -1.65 -14.75
CA GLY A 67 -6.43 -2.06 -15.98
C GLY A 67 -4.92 -1.86 -15.93
N GLU A 68 -4.28 -2.10 -17.07
CA GLU A 68 -2.85 -1.86 -17.23
C GLU A 68 -2.64 -0.52 -17.93
N TYR A 69 -1.78 0.30 -17.33
CA TYR A 69 -1.39 1.60 -17.85
C TYR A 69 0.06 1.52 -18.32
N GLU A 70 0.32 2.05 -19.51
CA GLU A 70 1.66 2.32 -19.99
C GLU A 70 1.95 3.81 -19.81
N ILE A 71 3.02 4.09 -19.09
CA ILE A 71 3.54 5.44 -18.87
C ILE A 71 4.88 5.55 -19.61
N GLN A 72 4.94 6.45 -20.58
CA GLN A 72 6.16 6.76 -21.30
C GLN A 72 6.78 8.03 -20.77
N PHE A 73 8.06 7.96 -20.43
CA PHE A 73 8.85 9.11 -20.00
C PHE A 73 9.71 9.61 -21.14
N SER A 74 9.72 10.93 -21.34
CA SER A 74 10.62 11.60 -22.28
C SER A 74 11.07 12.94 -21.70
N GLU A 75 12.26 13.36 -22.07
CA GLU A 75 12.82 14.64 -21.69
C GLU A 75 13.36 15.36 -22.93
N THR A 76 13.35 16.69 -22.87
CA THR A 76 13.77 17.54 -23.98
C THR A 76 15.11 18.22 -23.72
N LYS A 77 15.58 18.23 -22.47
CA LYS A 77 16.90 18.74 -22.10
C LYS A 77 17.96 17.65 -22.30
N LYS A 78 19.16 18.07 -22.67
CA LYS A 78 20.34 17.20 -22.60
C LYS A 78 20.79 17.11 -21.14
N HIS A 79 21.19 15.91 -20.70
CA HIS A 79 21.66 15.63 -19.34
C HIS A 79 22.92 16.42 -18.89
N ASP A 80 23.47 17.26 -19.78
CA ASP A 80 24.71 18.00 -19.63
C ASP A 80 24.60 19.18 -18.62
N GLU A 81 23.38 19.62 -18.28
CA GLU A 81 23.11 20.80 -17.42
C GLU A 81 22.50 20.48 -16.03
N GLY A 82 22.67 19.25 -15.53
CA GLY A 82 22.20 18.84 -14.20
C GLY A 82 20.71 18.52 -14.19
N CYS A 83 20.39 17.25 -14.39
CA CYS A 83 19.04 16.73 -14.21
C CYS A 83 18.71 16.59 -12.72
N ASN A 84 17.58 17.17 -12.30
CA ASN A 84 17.14 17.14 -10.90
C ASN A 84 16.01 16.13 -10.63
N HIS A 85 15.84 15.14 -11.49
CA HIS A 85 14.84 14.09 -11.33
C HIS A 85 15.49 12.69 -11.33
N PRO A 86 14.85 11.67 -10.74
CA PRO A 86 15.32 10.30 -10.82
C PRO A 86 15.48 9.81 -12.27
N ALA A 87 16.38 8.85 -12.48
CA ALA A 87 16.47 8.14 -13.75
C ALA A 87 15.26 7.23 -13.91
N PHE A 88 14.38 7.53 -14.88
CA PHE A 88 13.21 6.72 -15.19
C PHE A 88 13.45 5.88 -16.45
N PRO A 89 12.93 4.64 -16.50
CA PRO A 89 12.92 3.90 -17.76
C PRO A 89 11.99 4.60 -18.76
N LYS A 90 12.28 4.46 -20.05
CA LYS A 90 11.45 5.04 -21.13
C LYS A 90 9.99 4.57 -21.09
N LYS A 91 9.75 3.38 -20.53
CA LYS A 91 8.44 2.74 -20.42
C LYS A 91 8.28 2.15 -19.03
N ILE A 92 7.18 2.52 -18.38
CA ILE A 92 6.75 2.07 -17.05
C ILE A 92 5.37 1.42 -17.23
N ILE A 93 5.17 0.22 -16.69
CA ILE A 93 3.86 -0.42 -16.67
C ILE A 93 3.31 -0.39 -15.25
N VAL A 94 2.11 0.14 -15.08
CA VAL A 94 1.37 0.19 -13.81
C VAL A 94 0.14 -0.69 -13.94
N LYS A 95 -0.09 -1.56 -12.96
CA LYS A 95 -1.32 -2.33 -12.85
C LYS A 95 -2.24 -1.67 -11.84
N VAL A 96 -3.45 -1.34 -12.28
CA VAL A 96 -4.50 -0.75 -11.45
C VAL A 96 -5.54 -1.82 -11.18
N ASN A 97 -5.64 -2.26 -9.93
CA ASN A 97 -6.55 -3.30 -9.53
C ASN A 97 -7.97 -2.75 -9.27
N PRO A 98 -9.00 -3.57 -9.53
CA PRO A 98 -10.40 -3.17 -9.40
C PRO A 98 -10.90 -3.08 -7.95
N VAL A 99 -10.09 -3.45 -6.96
CA VAL A 99 -10.48 -3.48 -5.55
C VAL A 99 -9.60 -2.53 -4.77
N LYS A 100 -10.24 -1.64 -4.00
CA LYS A 100 -9.60 -0.73 -3.04
C LYS A 100 -10.07 -1.06 -1.64
N LEU A 101 -9.13 -1.27 -0.72
CA LEU A 101 -9.41 -1.48 0.70
C LEU A 101 -8.75 -0.39 1.54
N SER A 102 -9.53 0.24 2.41
CA SER A 102 -9.01 1.22 3.37
C SER A 102 -9.47 0.85 4.78
N PHE A 103 -8.52 0.67 5.69
CA PHE A 103 -8.81 0.32 7.08
C PHE A 103 -9.18 1.57 7.90
N ASP A 104 -10.22 1.44 8.73
CA ASP A 104 -10.64 2.46 9.69
C ASP A 104 -10.01 2.17 11.06
N PHE A 105 -8.77 2.61 11.23
CA PHE A 105 -8.03 2.43 12.49
C PHE A 105 -8.62 3.20 13.67
N SER A 106 -9.52 4.17 13.45
CA SER A 106 -10.22 4.84 14.55
C SER A 106 -11.16 3.89 15.32
N LYS A 107 -11.52 2.77 14.70
CA LYS A 107 -12.42 1.74 15.24
C LYS A 107 -11.73 0.39 15.42
N ILE A 108 -10.41 0.36 15.41
CA ILE A 108 -9.67 -0.87 15.73
C ILE A 108 -9.96 -1.30 17.16
N GLY A 109 -10.24 -2.58 17.35
CA GLY A 109 -10.58 -3.19 18.63
C GLY A 109 -9.70 -4.38 18.95
N PHE A 110 -9.37 -4.53 20.23
CA PHE A 110 -8.62 -5.64 20.78
C PHE A 110 -9.51 -6.38 21.78
N SER A 111 -9.59 -7.71 21.71
CA SER A 111 -10.41 -8.49 22.66
C SER A 111 -9.93 -8.38 24.11
N GLN A 112 -8.66 -8.04 24.30
CA GLN A 112 -8.05 -7.76 25.59
C GLN A 112 -6.83 -6.85 25.41
N LYS A 113 -6.41 -6.20 26.50
CA LYS A 113 -5.20 -5.37 26.48
C LYS A 113 -3.95 -6.23 26.29
N ILE A 114 -3.06 -5.79 25.40
CA ILE A 114 -1.73 -6.35 25.26
C ILE A 114 -0.86 -5.88 26.44
N ARG A 115 -0.15 -6.79 27.09
CA ARG A 115 0.69 -6.56 28.27
C ARG A 115 1.97 -7.38 28.14
N ARG A 116 3.04 -6.88 28.76
CA ARG A 116 4.34 -7.58 28.75
C ARG A 116 4.25 -8.87 29.58
N GLY A 117 4.98 -9.90 29.14
CA GLY A 117 5.09 -11.18 29.84
C GLY A 117 3.86 -12.08 29.75
N ILE A 118 2.78 -11.65 29.09
CA ILE A 118 1.61 -12.49 28.83
C ILE A 118 1.80 -13.23 27.51
N ASN A 119 1.60 -14.55 27.54
CA ASN A 119 1.47 -15.36 26.34
C ASN A 119 0.02 -15.35 25.87
N TYR A 120 -0.19 -14.99 24.61
CA TYR A 120 -1.48 -14.97 23.96
C TYR A 120 -1.61 -16.18 23.06
N ASP A 121 -2.77 -16.84 23.10
CA ASP A 121 -3.07 -17.96 22.19
C ASP A 121 -4.23 -17.65 21.24
N ASN A 122 -5.00 -16.59 21.51
CA ASN A 122 -6.20 -16.23 20.76
C ASN A 122 -6.64 -14.76 20.92
N LEU A 123 -5.72 -13.81 21.12
CA LEU A 123 -6.10 -12.40 21.16
C LEU A 123 -6.69 -12.00 19.80
N ILE A 124 -7.85 -11.36 19.79
CA ILE A 124 -8.51 -10.95 18.54
C ILE A 124 -8.30 -9.46 18.31
N VAL A 125 -7.76 -9.12 17.14
CA VAL A 125 -7.80 -7.76 16.60
C VAL A 125 -8.91 -7.68 15.57
N SER A 126 -9.79 -6.70 15.73
CA SER A 126 -10.88 -6.42 14.80
C SER A 126 -10.70 -5.01 14.22
N VAL A 127 -10.71 -4.86 12.90
CA VAL A 127 -10.60 -3.56 12.25
C VAL A 127 -11.65 -3.48 11.13
N PRO A 128 -12.52 -2.45 11.14
CA PRO A 128 -13.39 -2.20 9.99
C PRO A 128 -12.54 -1.78 8.78
N GLY A 129 -12.86 -2.29 7.60
CA GLY A 129 -12.26 -1.86 6.34
C GLY A 129 -13.35 -1.58 5.32
N LYS A 130 -13.21 -0.45 4.61
CA LYS A 130 -14.08 -0.07 3.50
C LYS A 130 -13.52 -0.65 2.21
N ILE A 131 -14.31 -1.49 1.56
CA ILE A 131 -14.02 -2.05 0.24
C ILE A 131 -14.81 -1.26 -0.80
N ASN A 132 -14.11 -0.79 -1.83
CA ASN A 132 -14.72 -0.30 -3.05
C ASN A 132 -14.26 -1.20 -4.22
N ILE A 133 -15.20 -1.57 -5.09
CA ILE A 133 -14.99 -2.46 -6.23
C ILE A 133 -15.45 -1.74 -7.49
N GLN A 134 -14.60 -1.73 -8.50
CA GLN A 134 -14.89 -1.25 -9.85
C GLN A 134 -14.98 -2.42 -10.83
N GLY A 135 -16.11 -2.57 -11.51
CA GLY A 135 -16.33 -3.66 -12.48
C GLY A 135 -16.58 -5.01 -11.81
N LYS A 136 -16.18 -6.09 -12.50
CA LYS A 136 -16.35 -7.48 -12.02
C LYS A 136 -15.06 -7.97 -11.36
N THR A 137 -15.18 -8.58 -10.20
CA THR A 137 -14.05 -9.19 -9.48
C THR A 137 -14.38 -10.62 -9.07
N ALA A 138 -13.38 -11.36 -8.59
CA ALA A 138 -13.65 -12.61 -7.89
C ALA A 138 -14.55 -12.32 -6.68
N ASN A 139 -15.50 -13.21 -6.41
CA ASN A 139 -16.36 -13.08 -5.24
C ASN A 139 -15.61 -13.42 -3.95
N GLU A 140 -14.62 -14.30 -4.02
CA GLU A 140 -13.83 -14.77 -2.87
C GLU A 140 -12.35 -14.59 -3.15
N VAL A 141 -11.62 -14.08 -2.16
CA VAL A 141 -10.17 -13.82 -2.22
C VAL A 141 -9.52 -14.22 -0.91
N LYS A 142 -8.19 -14.38 -0.92
CA LYS A 142 -7.41 -14.55 0.30
C LYS A 142 -7.62 -13.34 1.21
N ALA A 143 -7.79 -13.59 2.51
CA ALA A 143 -7.92 -12.52 3.48
C ALA A 143 -6.63 -11.68 3.54
N PRO A 144 -6.75 -10.34 3.63
CA PRO A 144 -5.67 -9.42 3.96
C PRO A 144 -4.80 -9.92 5.12
N GLU A 145 -3.50 -9.70 5.04
CA GLU A 145 -2.56 -10.13 6.09
C GLU A 145 -2.31 -9.02 7.13
N LEU A 146 -1.88 -9.43 8.31
CA LEU A 146 -1.44 -8.54 9.38
C LEU A 146 -0.06 -8.99 9.85
N LEU A 147 0.90 -8.06 9.85
CA LEU A 147 2.18 -8.22 10.50
C LEU A 147 2.25 -7.35 11.75
N ILE A 148 2.91 -7.85 12.79
CA ILE A 148 3.10 -7.10 14.04
C ILE A 148 4.59 -6.99 14.31
N THR A 149 5.06 -5.78 14.52
CA THR A 149 6.46 -5.49 14.83
C THR A 149 6.59 -4.73 16.14
N GLY A 150 7.67 -5.03 16.86
CA GLY A 150 7.99 -4.46 18.16
C GLY A 150 9.26 -5.07 18.72
N VAL A 151 10.02 -4.32 19.51
CA VAL A 151 11.24 -4.81 20.14
C VAL A 151 10.88 -5.91 21.15
N GLY A 152 11.56 -7.06 21.06
CA GLY A 152 11.29 -8.18 21.97
C GLY A 152 9.88 -8.76 21.84
N THR A 153 9.29 -8.71 20.64
CA THR A 153 7.95 -9.22 20.36
C THR A 153 8.03 -10.46 19.47
N SER A 154 7.23 -11.48 19.80
CA SER A 154 7.08 -12.73 19.03
C SER A 154 5.62 -12.94 18.58
N LEU A 155 4.85 -11.86 18.47
CA LEU A 155 3.45 -11.91 18.11
C LEU A 155 3.28 -12.29 16.63
N LEU A 156 2.51 -13.35 16.39
CA LEU A 156 2.11 -13.80 15.07
C LEU A 156 0.61 -13.54 14.90
N ALA A 157 0.22 -12.97 13.76
CA ALA A 157 -1.17 -12.74 13.43
C ALA A 157 -1.60 -13.60 12.23
N GLN A 158 -2.81 -14.12 12.30
CA GLN A 158 -3.44 -14.87 11.21
C GLN A 158 -4.88 -14.39 11.05
N PRO A 159 -5.38 -14.20 9.81
CA PRO A 159 -6.79 -13.96 9.59
C PRO A 159 -7.65 -15.07 10.22
N VAL A 160 -8.75 -14.70 10.86
CA VAL A 160 -9.69 -15.69 11.43
C VAL A 160 -10.31 -16.56 10.33
N ASN A 161 -10.59 -15.94 9.17
CA ASN A 161 -10.99 -16.63 7.96
C ASN A 161 -9.86 -16.48 6.93
N GLY A 162 -9.34 -17.58 6.39
CA GLY A 162 -8.25 -17.54 5.40
C GLY A 162 -8.68 -16.96 4.05
N THR A 163 -9.96 -17.07 3.71
CA THR A 163 -10.61 -16.44 2.57
C THR A 163 -11.81 -15.62 3.01
N ILE A 164 -12.16 -14.62 2.21
CA ILE A 164 -13.30 -13.74 2.46
C ILE A 164 -14.05 -13.48 1.17
N GLU A 165 -15.37 -13.30 1.30
CA GLU A 165 -16.17 -12.72 0.25
C GLU A 165 -15.93 -11.21 0.21
N ILE A 166 -15.69 -10.64 -0.98
CA ILE A 166 -15.53 -9.19 -1.15
C ILE A 166 -16.77 -8.57 -1.75
N LYS A 167 -17.30 -7.55 -1.07
CA LYS A 167 -18.46 -6.76 -1.48
C LYS A 167 -18.18 -5.29 -1.24
N ASN A 168 -18.78 -4.44 -2.08
CA ASN A 168 -18.78 -2.99 -1.83
C ASN A 168 -19.37 -2.69 -0.45
N GLY A 169 -18.69 -1.86 0.33
CA GLY A 169 -19.14 -1.43 1.65
C GLY A 169 -18.11 -1.66 2.75
N THR A 170 -18.55 -1.59 4.00
CA THR A 170 -17.68 -1.79 5.17
C THR A 170 -17.85 -3.19 5.71
N GLN A 171 -16.73 -3.88 5.94
CA GLN A 171 -16.69 -5.18 6.60
C GLN A 171 -15.65 -5.18 7.72
N VAL A 172 -15.80 -6.08 8.69
CA VAL A 172 -14.87 -6.19 9.82
C VAL A 172 -13.89 -7.31 9.57
N PHE A 173 -12.61 -6.97 9.47
CA PHE A 173 -11.51 -7.92 9.38
C PHE A 173 -11.09 -8.33 10.78
N LYS A 174 -10.92 -9.64 11.00
CA LYS A 174 -10.53 -10.20 12.30
C LYS A 174 -9.27 -11.03 12.17
N TYR A 175 -8.36 -10.82 13.10
CA TYR A 175 -7.08 -11.49 13.16
C TYR A 175 -6.92 -12.13 14.53
N LYS A 176 -6.48 -13.38 14.54
CA LYS A 176 -6.07 -14.11 15.73
C LYS A 176 -4.57 -13.89 15.93
N ILE A 177 -4.21 -13.43 17.12
CA ILE A 177 -2.83 -13.18 17.52
C ILE A 177 -2.41 -14.22 18.55
N SER A 178 -1.21 -14.74 18.36
CA SER A 178 -0.53 -15.63 19.30
C SER A 178 0.90 -15.18 19.58
N GLY A 179 1.49 -15.60 20.70
CA GLY A 179 2.85 -15.24 21.11
C GLY A 179 2.87 -14.23 22.25
N ARG A 180 4.01 -13.56 22.45
CA ARG A 180 4.23 -12.69 23.62
C ARG A 180 5.08 -11.46 23.32
N VAL A 181 4.98 -10.48 24.22
CA VAL A 181 5.84 -9.30 24.28
C VAL A 181 6.73 -9.42 25.52
N ASP A 182 8.04 -9.46 25.33
CA ASP A 182 9.03 -9.71 26.39
C ASP A 182 9.68 -8.46 26.95
N LYS A 183 9.69 -7.38 26.16
CA LYS A 183 10.31 -6.11 26.51
C LYS A 183 9.28 -5.01 26.50
N GLU A 184 9.60 -3.94 27.20
CA GLU A 184 8.89 -2.69 27.03
C GLU A 184 9.02 -2.24 25.57
N SER A 185 7.89 -2.09 24.86
CA SER A 185 7.90 -1.78 23.44
C SER A 185 6.64 -1.06 23.00
N TYR A 186 6.78 -0.30 21.92
CA TYR A 186 5.66 0.07 21.06
C TYR A 186 5.39 -1.06 20.07
N LEU A 187 4.12 -1.21 19.67
CA LEU A 187 3.71 -2.18 18.67
C LEU A 187 3.18 -1.45 17.44
N MET A 188 3.70 -1.84 16.28
CA MET A 188 3.19 -1.42 14.98
C MET A 188 2.48 -2.60 14.32
N PHE A 189 1.30 -2.34 13.80
CA PHE A 189 0.43 -3.30 13.13
C PHE A 189 0.36 -2.91 11.66
N ASP A 190 1.01 -3.69 10.80
CA ASP A 190 1.07 -3.45 9.36
C ASP A 190 0.00 -4.32 8.68
N PHE A 191 -1.08 -3.69 8.25
CA PHE A 191 -2.16 -4.35 7.52
C PHE A 191 -1.91 -4.27 6.03
N TYR A 192 -1.86 -5.42 5.36
CA TYR A 192 -1.65 -5.52 3.91
C TYR A 192 -3.00 -5.56 3.23
N ASP A 193 -3.24 -4.74 2.22
CA ASP A 193 -4.46 -4.80 1.42
C ASP A 193 -4.39 -5.91 0.35
N PHE A 194 -5.38 -5.94 -0.57
CA PHE A 194 -5.42 -6.93 -1.65
C PHE A 194 -4.36 -6.73 -2.75
N ASN A 195 -3.61 -5.63 -2.66
CA ASN A 195 -2.58 -5.20 -3.60
C ASN A 195 -1.18 -5.24 -2.96
N ASP A 196 -1.07 -5.83 -1.77
CA ASP A 196 0.13 -5.85 -0.92
C ASP A 196 0.59 -4.45 -0.45
N GLU A 197 -0.28 -3.43 -0.54
CA GLU A 197 0.00 -2.12 0.02
C GLU A 197 -0.25 -2.11 1.54
N VAL A 198 0.72 -1.55 2.27
CA VAL A 198 0.71 -1.52 3.74
C VAL A 198 0.01 -0.29 4.29
N GLN A 199 -0.90 -0.50 5.23
CA GLN A 199 -1.52 0.52 6.06
C GLN A 199 -1.15 0.24 7.52
N SER A 200 -0.32 1.09 8.12
CA SER A 200 0.22 0.86 9.46
C SER A 200 -0.61 1.55 10.55
N PHE A 201 -0.86 0.82 11.65
CA PHE A 201 -1.42 1.34 12.89
C PHE A 201 -0.39 1.23 14.02
N ASN A 202 -0.07 2.37 14.63
CA ASN A 202 0.77 2.42 15.82
C ASN A 202 -0.09 2.39 17.07
N LEU A 203 0.13 1.38 17.91
CA LEU A 203 -0.53 1.32 19.20
C LEU A 203 0.06 2.39 20.13
N GLN A 204 -0.73 3.41 20.45
CA GLN A 204 -0.32 4.60 21.21
C GLN A 204 -0.16 4.35 22.72
N GLN A 205 0.31 3.17 23.11
CA GLN A 205 0.68 2.87 24.49
C GLN A 205 1.93 1.99 24.49
N ILE A 206 2.81 2.27 25.45
CA ILE A 206 3.94 1.39 25.73
C ILE A 206 3.38 0.12 26.39
N ILE A 207 3.82 -1.04 25.92
CA ILE A 207 3.49 -2.33 26.53
C ILE A 207 4.40 -2.58 27.73
N ASN A 208 3.85 -2.53 28.95
CA ASN A 208 4.56 -2.71 30.21
C ASN A 208 4.19 -4.01 30.93
#